data_AF-A0A938R8K0-F1
#
_entry.id   AF-A0A938R8K0-F1
#
_cell.length_a   1.000
_cell.length_b   1.000
_cell.length_c   1.000
_cell.angle_alpha   90.00
_cell.angle_beta   90.00
_cell.angle_gamma   90.00
#
_symmetry.space_group_name_H-M   'P 1'
#
loop_
_entity.id
_entity.type
_entity.pdbx_description
1 polymer ?
#
loop_
_entity_poly.entity_id
_entity_poly.type
_entity_poly.pdbx_seq_one_letter_code
_entity_poly.pdbx_strand_id
1 'polypeptide(L)'
;ARGPAKGGLRWHPDETIDTVRALAAWMTWKTAVVDIPLGGGKGGITCNPKGMSEAEKQRLARAYIRAVAPILSISKDVPAPDVYTTPQIMAWMMDEYETIVGHHHPGVITGKPIPLGGSEGRGDATARGGVYVTQEAAKALNIDLQGKTMAIQGFGNAGQYAALLGADILGLKLVAASDSKGGIYNAKGLDPKKVVDHKLRTGSLERFPEAEKITNEELLELDVTVLFPSALENVITTENANRIKCKISCELANGPSTPEADEILHQNNVFVLPDFLANAGGVTVSYFEQVQNAYNFYWPLTEVHERLNEKMSRAFHGVYQMYLREKVDMRQAAYLVSVARVAEACKLRGWV
;
A
#
# COMPACT_ATOMS: atom_id res chain seq x y z
N ALA A 1 1.12 -11.88 -18.76
CA ALA A 1 -0.22 -12.11 -19.34
C ALA A 1 -1.05 -10.82 -19.45
N ARG A 2 -1.26 -10.08 -18.35
CA ARG A 2 -2.14 -8.91 -18.32
C ARG A 2 -1.54 -7.58 -18.81
N GLY A 3 -0.22 -7.48 -18.90
CA GLY A 3 0.47 -6.28 -19.37
C GLY A 3 1.96 -6.28 -19.01
N PRO A 4 2.64 -5.12 -19.17
CA PRO A 4 4.02 -4.90 -18.75
C PRO A 4 4.25 -5.23 -17.28
N ALA A 5 5.45 -5.68 -16.91
CA ALA A 5 5.84 -5.88 -15.53
C ALA A 5 5.84 -4.54 -14.76
N LYS A 6 5.43 -4.60 -13.49
CA LYS A 6 5.38 -3.45 -12.60
C LYS A 6 5.85 -3.85 -11.21
N GLY A 7 6.82 -3.14 -10.68
CA GLY A 7 7.28 -3.35 -9.31
C GLY A 7 8.32 -2.35 -8.85
N GLY A 8 8.49 -2.28 -7.53
CA GLY A 8 9.50 -1.42 -6.91
C GLY A 8 10.91 -2.04 -6.91
N LEU A 9 11.93 -1.20 -6.82
CA LEU A 9 13.33 -1.59 -6.64
C LEU A 9 13.72 -1.46 -5.18
N ARG A 10 14.14 -2.56 -4.56
CA ARG A 10 14.55 -2.58 -3.14
C ARG A 10 16.06 -2.56 -3.01
N TRP A 11 16.58 -1.69 -2.14
CA TRP A 11 18.01 -1.63 -1.83
C TRP A 11 18.20 -2.07 -0.38
N HIS A 12 18.67 -3.29 -0.14
CA HIS A 12 18.75 -3.85 1.22
C HIS A 12 19.93 -4.82 1.38
N PRO A 13 20.65 -4.84 2.53
CA PRO A 13 21.79 -5.73 2.72
C PRO A 13 21.40 -7.22 2.67
N ASP A 14 20.18 -7.54 3.12
CA ASP A 14 19.64 -8.90 3.14
C ASP A 14 18.77 -9.23 1.91
N GLU A 15 18.88 -8.46 0.83
CA GLU A 15 18.13 -8.74 -0.40
C GLU A 15 18.61 -10.05 -1.06
N THR A 16 17.65 -10.89 -1.48
CA THR A 16 17.94 -12.17 -2.15
C THR A 16 17.09 -12.33 -3.40
N ILE A 17 17.51 -13.21 -4.30
CA ILE A 17 16.73 -13.53 -5.51
C ILE A 17 15.36 -14.13 -5.16
N ASP A 18 15.26 -14.88 -4.06
CA ASP A 18 14.01 -15.52 -3.65
C ASP A 18 13.02 -14.50 -3.08
N THR A 19 13.51 -13.53 -2.30
CA THR A 19 12.72 -12.36 -1.87
C THR A 19 12.19 -11.59 -3.08
N VAL A 20 13.04 -11.32 -4.07
CA VAL A 20 12.63 -10.62 -5.31
C VAL A 20 11.57 -11.41 -6.09
N ARG A 21 11.72 -12.73 -6.23
CA ARG A 21 10.74 -13.60 -6.92
C ARG A 21 9.39 -13.61 -6.21
N ALA A 22 9.40 -13.81 -4.89
CA ALA A 22 8.18 -13.79 -4.09
C ALA A 22 7.43 -12.46 -4.27
N LEU A 23 8.13 -11.34 -4.09
CA LEU A 23 7.53 -10.00 -4.23
C LEU A 23 7.04 -9.71 -5.67
N ALA A 24 7.70 -10.24 -6.72
CA ALA A 24 7.20 -10.13 -8.10
C ALA A 24 5.86 -10.87 -8.30
N ALA A 25 5.73 -12.07 -7.70
CA ALA A 25 4.47 -12.81 -7.71
C ALA A 25 3.37 -12.04 -6.98
N TRP A 26 3.67 -11.48 -5.80
CA TRP A 26 2.76 -10.61 -5.06
C TRP A 26 2.31 -9.40 -5.86
N MET A 27 3.22 -8.76 -6.60
CA MET A 27 2.86 -7.65 -7.49
C MET A 27 1.89 -8.08 -8.60
N THR A 28 1.98 -9.33 -9.09
CA THR A 28 1.03 -9.87 -10.08
C THR A 28 -0.38 -9.93 -9.49
N TRP A 29 -0.53 -10.39 -8.25
CA TRP A 29 -1.84 -10.45 -7.58
C TRP A 29 -2.35 -9.07 -7.20
N LYS A 30 -1.48 -8.19 -6.73
CA LYS A 30 -1.82 -6.81 -6.35
C LYS A 30 -2.28 -5.99 -7.57
N THR A 31 -1.62 -6.05 -8.71
CA THR A 31 -2.11 -5.34 -9.93
C THR A 31 -3.39 -5.97 -10.48
N ALA A 32 -3.52 -7.30 -10.37
CA ALA A 32 -4.70 -8.01 -10.83
C ALA A 32 -5.95 -7.73 -9.99
N VAL A 33 -5.85 -7.60 -8.66
CA VAL A 33 -7.02 -7.38 -7.77
C VAL A 33 -7.68 -6.03 -8.01
N VAL A 34 -6.89 -4.99 -8.31
CA VAL A 34 -7.40 -3.65 -8.63
C VAL A 34 -7.64 -3.41 -10.13
N ASP A 35 -7.55 -4.48 -10.94
CA ASP A 35 -7.83 -4.45 -12.37
C ASP A 35 -7.04 -3.37 -13.13
N ILE A 36 -5.74 -3.35 -12.87
CA ILE A 36 -4.78 -2.53 -13.60
C ILE A 36 -4.14 -3.40 -14.70
N PRO A 37 -3.95 -2.87 -15.93
CA PRO A 37 -3.46 -3.65 -17.08
C PRO A 37 -1.93 -3.85 -17.02
N LEU A 38 -1.45 -4.42 -15.93
CA LEU A 38 -0.04 -4.66 -15.65
C LEU A 38 0.15 -6.10 -15.14
N GLY A 39 1.36 -6.63 -15.33
CA GLY A 39 1.83 -7.83 -14.66
C GLY A 39 2.43 -7.51 -13.30
N GLY A 40 3.24 -8.43 -12.78
CA GLY A 40 4.09 -8.21 -11.61
C GLY A 40 5.55 -8.29 -12.00
N GLY A 41 6.33 -7.37 -11.46
CA GLY A 41 7.79 -7.36 -11.55
C GLY A 41 8.38 -6.99 -10.20
N LYS A 42 9.69 -7.18 -10.04
CA LYS A 42 10.48 -6.67 -8.92
C LYS A 42 11.95 -6.66 -9.30
N GLY A 43 12.70 -5.78 -8.65
CA GLY A 43 14.15 -5.81 -8.67
C GLY A 43 14.72 -5.44 -7.31
N GLY A 44 16.00 -5.73 -7.12
CA GLY A 44 16.69 -5.37 -5.90
C GLY A 44 18.20 -5.27 -6.10
N ILE A 45 18.84 -4.55 -5.18
CA ILE A 45 20.29 -4.45 -5.08
C ILE A 45 20.69 -4.79 -3.65
N THR A 46 21.58 -5.76 -3.50
CA THR A 46 22.17 -6.13 -2.21
C THR A 46 23.18 -5.06 -1.80
N CYS A 47 22.72 -4.03 -1.07
CA CYS A 47 23.54 -2.93 -0.59
C CYS A 47 22.96 -2.33 0.70
N ASN A 48 23.77 -1.54 1.44
CA ASN A 48 23.31 -0.77 2.59
C ASN A 48 23.33 0.74 2.28
N PRO A 49 22.21 1.33 1.84
CA PRO A 49 22.16 2.75 1.45
C PRO A 49 22.43 3.72 2.60
N LYS A 50 22.29 3.28 3.86
CA LYS A 50 22.54 4.13 5.03
C LYS A 50 24.03 4.44 5.22
N GLY A 51 24.91 3.58 4.73
CA GLY A 51 26.36 3.78 4.74
C GLY A 51 26.90 4.48 3.49
N MET A 52 26.04 4.84 2.53
CA MET A 52 26.44 5.41 1.25
C MET A 52 26.21 6.92 1.23
N SER A 53 27.16 7.65 0.66
CA SER A 53 26.98 9.04 0.23
C SER A 53 25.97 9.16 -0.92
N GLU A 54 25.40 10.34 -1.12
CA GLU A 54 24.49 10.59 -2.25
C GLU A 54 25.16 10.35 -3.61
N ALA A 55 26.45 10.68 -3.74
CA ALA A 55 27.21 10.43 -4.96
C ALA A 55 27.38 8.92 -5.24
N GLU A 56 27.58 8.10 -4.21
CA GLU A 56 27.63 6.64 -4.35
C GLU A 56 26.27 6.07 -4.74
N LYS A 57 25.18 6.55 -4.13
CA LYS A 57 23.81 6.15 -4.49
C LYS A 57 23.51 6.51 -5.94
N GLN A 58 23.89 7.70 -6.39
CA GLN A 58 23.71 8.12 -7.78
C GLN A 58 24.49 7.21 -8.74
N ARG A 59 25.77 6.94 -8.49
CA ARG A 59 26.57 6.03 -9.33
C ARG A 59 25.97 4.61 -9.36
N LEU A 60 25.50 4.10 -8.23
CA LEU A 60 24.85 2.79 -8.14
C LEU A 60 23.55 2.76 -8.95
N ALA A 61 22.69 3.78 -8.82
CA ALA A 61 21.44 3.90 -9.57
C ALA A 61 21.69 3.88 -11.08
N ARG A 62 22.67 4.66 -11.55
CA ARG A 62 23.07 4.71 -12.97
C ARG A 62 23.64 3.38 -13.46
N ALA A 63 24.54 2.78 -12.68
CA ALA A 63 25.13 1.47 -13.02
C ALA A 63 24.07 0.37 -13.14
N TYR A 64 23.08 0.36 -12.24
CA TYR A 64 21.94 -0.56 -12.31
C TYR A 64 21.17 -0.41 -13.63
N ILE A 65 20.81 0.83 -13.99
CA ILE A 65 20.07 1.08 -15.24
C ILE A 65 20.85 0.68 -16.48
N ARG A 66 22.17 0.94 -16.53
CA ARG A 66 23.01 0.44 -17.64
C ARG A 66 22.94 -1.07 -17.79
N ALA A 67 22.84 -1.80 -16.69
CA ALA A 67 22.77 -3.27 -16.71
C ALA A 67 21.39 -3.79 -17.14
N VAL A 68 20.30 -3.08 -16.82
CA VAL A 68 18.93 -3.57 -17.07
C VAL A 68 18.18 -2.83 -18.19
N ALA A 69 18.75 -1.78 -18.79
CA ALA A 69 18.09 -0.98 -19.83
C ALA A 69 17.41 -1.80 -20.95
N PRO A 70 17.97 -2.93 -21.45
CA PRO A 70 17.31 -3.70 -22.52
C PRO A 70 15.94 -4.30 -22.15
N ILE A 71 15.67 -4.50 -20.86
CA ILE A 71 14.41 -5.07 -20.36
C ILE A 71 13.41 -4.00 -19.92
N LEU A 72 13.85 -2.75 -19.74
CA LEU A 72 12.98 -1.64 -19.34
C LEU A 72 12.26 -1.03 -20.53
N SER A 73 11.00 -0.65 -20.32
CA SER A 73 10.19 0.16 -21.25
C SER A 73 8.81 0.33 -20.62
N ILE A 74 8.09 1.41 -21.00
CA ILE A 74 6.67 1.58 -20.63
C ILE A 74 5.80 0.38 -21.06
N SER A 75 6.22 -0.37 -22.09
CA SER A 75 5.53 -1.55 -22.62
C SER A 75 6.13 -2.89 -22.19
N LYS A 76 7.22 -2.91 -21.39
CA LYS A 76 7.90 -4.14 -20.95
C LYS A 76 7.97 -4.28 -19.44
N ASP A 77 8.71 -3.40 -18.78
CA ASP A 77 8.91 -3.38 -17.33
C ASP A 77 9.09 -1.94 -16.85
N VAL A 78 8.31 -1.54 -15.84
CA VAL A 78 8.25 -0.18 -15.30
C VAL A 78 8.57 -0.20 -13.80
N PRO A 79 9.83 0.11 -13.42
CA PRO A 79 10.23 0.17 -12.03
C PRO A 79 9.53 1.27 -11.21
N ALA A 80 9.67 1.18 -9.90
CA ALA A 80 9.18 2.14 -8.91
C ALA A 80 10.11 2.16 -7.67
N PRO A 81 9.90 3.06 -6.71
CA PRO A 81 10.49 2.96 -5.39
C PRO A 81 9.99 1.73 -4.62
N ASP A 82 10.87 1.19 -3.78
CA ASP A 82 10.60 0.29 -2.66
C ASP A 82 11.52 0.65 -1.47
N VAL A 83 11.73 -0.26 -0.52
CA VAL A 83 12.57 -0.06 0.67
C VAL A 83 13.94 0.52 0.29
N TYR A 84 14.25 1.65 0.92
CA TYR A 84 15.48 2.46 0.76
C TYR A 84 15.77 3.03 -0.63
N THR A 85 14.78 3.07 -1.51
CA THR A 85 14.83 3.90 -2.73
C THR A 85 13.85 5.06 -2.64
N THR A 86 14.17 6.17 -3.31
CA THR A 86 13.48 7.45 -3.15
C THR A 86 13.09 8.03 -4.51
N PRO A 87 12.23 9.07 -4.57
CA PRO A 87 11.98 9.78 -5.81
C PRO A 87 13.26 10.32 -6.46
N GLN A 88 14.25 10.74 -5.67
CA GLN A 88 15.54 11.19 -6.19
C GLN A 88 16.31 10.06 -6.90
N ILE A 89 16.28 8.84 -6.37
CA ILE A 89 16.90 7.68 -7.02
C ILE A 89 16.17 7.35 -8.33
N MET A 90 14.83 7.41 -8.34
CA MET A 90 14.04 7.22 -9.57
C MET A 90 14.37 8.26 -10.64
N ALA A 91 14.62 9.51 -10.24
CA ALA A 91 15.03 10.57 -11.15
C ALA A 91 16.39 10.26 -11.81
N TRP A 92 17.40 9.84 -11.03
CA TRP A 92 18.70 9.43 -11.59
C TRP A 92 18.59 8.23 -12.51
N MET A 93 17.72 7.28 -12.17
CA MET A 93 17.51 6.10 -12.98
C MET A 93 16.83 6.42 -14.31
N MET A 94 15.81 7.28 -14.30
CA MET A 94 15.13 7.76 -15.51
C MET A 94 16.12 8.51 -16.42
N ASP A 95 16.88 9.45 -15.86
CA ASP A 95 17.88 10.25 -16.60
C ASP A 95 18.94 9.36 -17.28
N GLU A 96 19.44 8.34 -16.58
CA GLU A 96 20.37 7.39 -17.19
C GLU A 96 19.73 6.59 -18.32
N TYR A 97 18.48 6.16 -18.16
CA TYR A 97 17.76 5.43 -19.20
C TYR A 97 17.56 6.31 -20.44
N GLU A 98 17.10 7.55 -20.27
CA GLU A 98 16.92 8.53 -21.35
C GLU A 98 18.22 8.80 -22.10
N THR A 99 19.34 8.89 -21.38
CA THR A 99 20.68 9.03 -21.97
C THR A 99 21.03 7.84 -22.86
N ILE A 100 20.72 6.62 -22.42
CA ILE A 100 20.99 5.38 -23.18
C ILE A 100 20.12 5.29 -24.43
N VAL A 101 18.84 5.64 -24.34
CA VAL A 101 17.90 5.51 -25.48
C VAL A 101 17.85 6.74 -26.38
N GLY A 102 18.51 7.84 -26.01
CA GLY A 102 18.66 9.04 -26.81
C GLY A 102 17.40 9.90 -26.95
N HIS A 103 16.39 9.71 -26.09
CA HIS A 103 15.16 10.51 -26.08
C HIS A 103 14.50 10.52 -24.69
N HIS A 104 13.66 11.51 -24.44
CA HIS A 104 12.88 11.60 -23.20
C HIS A 104 11.83 10.49 -23.12
N HIS A 105 11.76 9.83 -21.97
CA HIS A 105 10.90 8.70 -21.73
C HIS A 105 10.48 8.63 -20.23
N PRO A 106 9.75 9.64 -19.73
CA PRO A 106 9.45 9.77 -18.30
C PRO A 106 8.59 8.62 -17.76
N GLY A 107 7.87 7.90 -18.64
CA GLY A 107 7.07 6.73 -18.27
C GLY A 107 7.83 5.43 -18.06
N VAL A 108 9.17 5.41 -18.21
CA VAL A 108 9.98 4.19 -17.99
C VAL A 108 10.02 3.80 -16.52
N ILE A 109 9.95 4.77 -15.61
CA ILE A 109 10.01 4.60 -14.16
C ILE A 109 8.92 5.46 -13.54
N THR A 110 8.37 5.02 -12.42
CA THR A 110 7.34 5.75 -11.66
C THR A 110 7.85 6.10 -10.26
N GLY A 111 7.13 6.93 -9.52
CA GLY A 111 7.55 7.45 -8.22
C GLY A 111 8.58 8.55 -8.31
N LYS A 112 8.56 9.29 -9.41
CA LYS A 112 9.44 10.41 -9.67
C LYS A 112 8.98 11.66 -8.92
N PRO A 113 9.86 12.67 -8.73
CA PRO A 113 9.44 14.00 -8.30
C PRO A 113 8.43 14.60 -9.29
N ILE A 114 7.48 15.40 -8.80
CA ILE A 114 6.46 16.08 -9.63
C ILE A 114 7.10 16.85 -10.80
N PRO A 115 8.19 17.64 -10.61
CA PRO A 115 8.84 18.36 -11.72
C PRO A 115 9.43 17.46 -12.83
N LEU A 116 9.57 16.16 -12.59
CA LEU A 116 10.11 15.17 -13.53
C LEU A 116 9.05 14.15 -13.97
N GLY A 117 7.78 14.55 -14.00
CA GLY A 117 6.68 13.69 -14.44
C GLY A 117 6.19 12.70 -13.37
N GLY A 118 6.37 13.03 -12.09
CA GLY A 118 5.67 12.38 -10.99
C GLY A 118 4.18 12.73 -10.98
N SER A 119 3.34 11.86 -10.39
CA SER A 119 1.92 12.15 -10.19
C SER A 119 1.68 12.84 -8.85
N GLU A 120 0.78 13.83 -8.85
CA GLU A 120 0.08 14.30 -7.65
C GLU A 120 -0.61 13.13 -6.92
N GLY A 121 -0.89 13.31 -5.62
CA GLY A 121 -1.66 12.33 -4.82
C GLY A 121 -0.89 11.05 -4.44
N ARG A 122 0.41 10.95 -4.73
CA ARG A 122 1.20 9.75 -4.38
C ARG A 122 1.41 9.60 -2.87
N GLY A 123 1.52 10.72 -2.13
CA GLY A 123 1.90 10.73 -0.72
C GLY A 123 0.93 9.97 0.19
N ASP A 124 -0.37 10.13 -0.05
CA ASP A 124 -1.44 9.55 0.77
C ASP A 124 -2.14 8.35 0.10
N ALA A 125 -1.81 8.06 -1.16
CA ALA A 125 -2.46 7.06 -2.01
C ALA A 125 -2.74 5.71 -1.31
N THR A 126 -1.75 5.17 -0.58
CA THR A 126 -1.90 3.89 0.13
C THR A 126 -3.00 3.94 1.19
N ALA A 127 -2.96 4.95 2.06
CA ALA A 127 -3.94 5.10 3.11
C ALA A 127 -5.31 5.50 2.56
N ARG A 128 -5.33 6.41 1.57
CA ARG A 128 -6.53 6.84 0.86
C ARG A 128 -7.23 5.66 0.19
N GLY A 129 -6.48 4.77 -0.44
CA GLY A 129 -7.01 3.53 -1.00
C GLY A 129 -7.70 2.65 0.06
N GLY A 130 -7.04 2.42 1.21
CA GLY A 130 -7.63 1.64 2.29
C GLY A 130 -8.87 2.30 2.91
N VAL A 131 -8.87 3.63 3.01
CA VAL A 131 -10.04 4.42 3.45
C VAL A 131 -11.21 4.29 2.49
N TYR A 132 -11.00 4.33 1.18
CA TYR A 132 -12.07 4.10 0.19
C TYR A 132 -12.60 2.66 0.26
N VAL A 133 -11.73 1.66 0.38
CA VAL A 133 -12.18 0.25 0.55
C VAL A 133 -12.94 0.08 1.87
N THR A 134 -12.52 0.73 2.95
CA THR A 134 -13.23 0.74 4.25
C THR A 134 -14.61 1.37 4.12
N GLN A 135 -14.73 2.47 3.35
CA GLN A 135 -16.02 3.11 3.08
C GLN A 135 -17.00 2.15 2.39
N GLU A 136 -16.55 1.45 1.36
CA GLU A 136 -17.39 0.48 0.64
C GLU A 136 -17.73 -0.75 1.50
N ALA A 137 -16.79 -1.20 2.33
CA ALA A 137 -17.04 -2.27 3.29
C ALA A 137 -18.12 -1.89 4.30
N ALA A 138 -18.04 -0.69 4.87
CA ALA A 138 -19.04 -0.20 5.81
C ALA A 138 -20.44 -0.12 5.17
N LYS A 139 -20.55 0.35 3.92
CA LYS A 139 -21.81 0.35 3.17
C LYS A 139 -22.35 -1.09 2.98
N ALA A 140 -21.49 -2.02 2.57
CA ALA A 140 -21.86 -3.41 2.35
C ALA A 140 -22.34 -4.12 3.63
N LEU A 141 -21.78 -3.73 4.77
CA LEU A 141 -22.11 -4.27 6.10
C LEU A 141 -23.22 -3.47 6.83
N ASN A 142 -23.75 -2.41 6.21
CA ASN A 142 -24.70 -1.47 6.84
C ASN A 142 -24.20 -0.87 8.17
N ILE A 143 -22.91 -0.51 8.21
CA ILE A 143 -22.27 0.15 9.36
C ILE A 143 -22.19 1.66 9.09
N ASP A 144 -22.84 2.48 9.92
CA ASP A 144 -22.62 3.92 9.95
C ASP A 144 -21.29 4.22 10.67
N LEU A 145 -20.35 4.84 9.97
CA LEU A 145 -19.02 5.17 10.48
C LEU A 145 -18.97 6.53 11.22
N GLN A 146 -19.98 7.39 11.05
CA GLN A 146 -19.94 8.74 11.60
C GLN A 146 -19.82 8.71 13.14
N GLY A 147 -18.76 9.31 13.67
CA GLY A 147 -18.46 9.35 15.10
C GLY A 147 -18.00 8.02 15.72
N LYS A 148 -17.86 6.95 14.91
CA LYS A 148 -17.37 5.65 15.37
C LYS A 148 -15.86 5.65 15.59
N THR A 149 -15.37 4.66 16.33
CA THR A 149 -13.98 4.63 16.78
C THR A 149 -13.06 3.96 15.77
N MET A 150 -11.84 4.51 15.64
CA MET A 150 -10.74 3.87 14.93
C MET A 150 -9.47 3.78 15.78
N ALA A 151 -8.69 2.72 15.56
CA ALA A 151 -7.34 2.56 16.10
C ALA A 151 -6.34 2.34 14.96
N ILE A 152 -5.13 2.87 15.12
CA ILE A 152 -4.07 2.81 14.10
C ILE A 152 -2.82 2.21 14.70
N GLN A 153 -2.45 1.03 14.23
CA GLN A 153 -1.19 0.40 14.61
C GLN A 153 -0.11 0.83 13.61
N GLY A 154 0.94 1.50 14.06
CA GLY A 154 2.03 1.99 13.19
C GLY A 154 1.84 3.39 12.61
N PHE A 155 2.42 4.39 13.23
CA PHE A 155 2.27 5.80 12.81
C PHE A 155 3.33 6.27 11.82
N GLY A 156 3.61 5.44 10.80
CA GLY A 156 4.38 5.81 9.61
C GLY A 156 3.53 6.60 8.60
N ASN A 157 3.99 6.71 7.35
CA ASN A 157 3.26 7.45 6.31
C ASN A 157 1.81 6.95 6.14
N ALA A 158 1.61 5.63 6.01
CA ALA A 158 0.27 5.05 5.84
C ALA A 158 -0.63 5.29 7.07
N GLY A 159 -0.12 5.04 8.29
CA GLY A 159 -0.90 5.26 9.51
C GLY A 159 -1.24 6.73 9.77
N GLN A 160 -0.30 7.67 9.51
CA GLN A 160 -0.57 9.10 9.64
C GLN A 160 -1.68 9.56 8.71
N TYR A 161 -1.62 9.18 7.42
CA TYR A 161 -2.69 9.51 6.49
C TYR A 161 -3.99 8.76 6.78
N ALA A 162 -3.95 7.52 7.29
CA ALA A 162 -5.15 6.82 7.72
C ALA A 162 -5.85 7.55 8.87
N ALA A 163 -5.09 8.16 9.77
CA ALA A 163 -5.63 8.96 10.87
C ALA A 163 -6.36 10.21 10.37
N LEU A 164 -5.72 10.96 9.46
CA LEU A 164 -6.28 12.17 8.89
C LEU A 164 -7.49 11.85 8.02
N LEU A 165 -7.32 10.96 7.05
CA LEU A 165 -8.35 10.62 6.07
C LEU A 165 -9.51 9.82 6.68
N GLY A 166 -9.25 8.97 7.67
CA GLY A 166 -10.29 8.26 8.40
C GLY A 166 -11.23 9.23 9.13
N ALA A 167 -10.68 10.29 9.73
CA ALA A 167 -11.50 11.34 10.33
C ALA A 167 -12.20 12.19 9.26
N ASP A 168 -11.48 12.66 8.25
CA ASP A 168 -12.00 13.62 7.27
C ASP A 168 -13.03 13.01 6.30
N ILE A 169 -12.81 11.77 5.83
CA ILE A 169 -13.64 11.12 4.79
C ILE A 169 -14.70 10.20 5.40
N LEU A 170 -14.37 9.49 6.49
CA LEU A 170 -15.25 8.49 7.10
C LEU A 170 -15.95 9.01 8.37
N GLY A 171 -15.55 10.17 8.89
CA GLY A 171 -16.08 10.70 10.14
C GLY A 171 -15.66 9.92 11.38
N LEU A 172 -14.58 9.13 11.30
CA LEU A 172 -14.11 8.29 12.40
C LEU A 172 -13.38 9.11 13.47
N LYS A 173 -13.62 8.76 14.72
CA LYS A 173 -12.91 9.27 15.90
C LYS A 173 -11.70 8.40 16.17
N LEU A 174 -10.49 8.96 16.01
CA LEU A 174 -9.26 8.31 16.43
C LEU A 174 -9.26 8.14 17.95
N VAL A 175 -9.18 6.91 18.46
CA VAL A 175 -9.08 6.66 19.91
C VAL A 175 -7.74 6.07 20.32
N ALA A 176 -6.99 5.46 19.38
CA ALA A 176 -5.67 4.94 19.66
C ALA A 176 -4.75 5.04 18.44
N ALA A 177 -3.47 5.29 18.69
CA ALA A 177 -2.42 5.24 17.69
C ALA A 177 -1.13 4.69 18.30
N SER A 178 -0.34 3.91 17.56
CA SER A 178 0.97 3.43 18.03
C SER A 178 2.10 3.59 17.04
N ASP A 179 3.33 3.56 17.55
CA ASP A 179 4.55 3.50 16.75
C ASP A 179 5.53 2.46 17.31
N SER A 180 6.79 2.50 16.87
CA SER A 180 7.84 1.56 17.30
C SER A 180 8.20 1.66 18.78
N LYS A 181 7.71 2.66 19.53
CA LYS A 181 7.99 2.88 20.97
C LYS A 181 6.78 2.60 21.87
N GLY A 182 5.61 2.36 21.30
CA GLY A 182 4.37 2.05 22.04
C GLY A 182 3.15 2.78 21.49
N GLY A 183 2.03 2.69 22.21
CA GLY A 183 0.75 3.28 21.84
C GLY A 183 0.29 4.38 22.78
N ILE A 184 -0.61 5.21 22.24
CA ILE A 184 -1.38 6.21 22.96
C ILE A 184 -2.87 5.91 22.81
N TYR A 185 -3.64 6.15 23.88
CA TYR A 185 -5.07 5.89 23.92
C TYR A 185 -5.84 7.02 24.60
N ASN A 186 -6.99 7.39 24.04
CA ASN A 186 -7.97 8.25 24.70
C ASN A 186 -9.39 7.89 24.22
N ALA A 187 -10.21 7.36 25.13
CA ALA A 187 -11.60 7.01 24.86
C ALA A 187 -12.46 8.19 24.36
N LYS A 188 -12.13 9.42 24.79
CA LYS A 188 -12.81 10.65 24.36
C LYS A 188 -12.43 11.07 22.94
N GLY A 189 -11.35 10.52 22.39
CA GLY A 189 -10.83 10.81 21.07
C GLY A 189 -9.52 11.60 21.11
N LEU A 190 -8.72 11.41 20.07
CA LEU A 190 -7.47 12.11 19.79
C LEU A 190 -7.68 12.94 18.53
N ASP A 191 -7.19 14.19 18.54
CA ASP A 191 -7.16 15.01 17.34
C ASP A 191 -6.09 14.47 16.38
N PRO A 192 -6.46 13.91 15.20
CA PRO A 192 -5.50 13.27 14.31
C PRO A 192 -4.39 14.21 13.85
N LYS A 193 -4.70 15.49 13.64
CA LYS A 193 -3.72 16.49 13.21
C LYS A 193 -2.70 16.75 14.31
N LYS A 194 -3.15 16.93 15.56
CA LYS A 194 -2.22 17.10 16.70
C LYS A 194 -1.33 15.87 16.91
N VAL A 195 -1.86 14.67 16.73
CA VAL A 195 -1.08 13.42 16.87
C VAL A 195 -0.02 13.32 15.76
N VAL A 196 -0.36 13.65 14.51
CA VAL A 196 0.59 13.72 13.39
C VAL A 196 1.66 14.77 13.65
N ASP A 197 1.28 15.99 14.02
CA ASP A 197 2.21 17.09 14.31
C ASP A 197 3.18 16.72 15.45
N HIS A 198 2.67 16.04 16.50
CA HIS A 198 3.52 15.54 17.58
C HIS A 198 4.51 14.48 17.09
N LYS A 199 4.06 13.49 16.32
CA LYS A 199 4.94 12.45 15.76
C LYS A 199 6.04 13.03 14.88
N LEU A 200 5.70 14.00 14.03
CA LEU A 200 6.67 14.65 13.14
C LEU A 200 7.70 15.47 13.92
N ARG A 201 7.28 16.13 15.00
CA ARG A 201 8.16 16.97 15.82
C ARG A 201 9.09 16.18 16.74
N THR A 202 8.61 15.10 17.37
CA THR A 202 9.34 14.37 18.41
C THR A 202 9.94 13.05 17.91
N GLY A 203 9.50 12.57 16.74
CA GLY A 203 9.82 11.24 16.23
C GLY A 203 9.12 10.11 16.97
N SER A 204 8.24 10.39 17.94
CA SER A 204 7.56 9.39 18.79
C SER A 204 6.14 9.81 19.16
N LEU A 205 5.23 8.86 19.37
CA LEU A 205 3.93 9.12 20.00
C LEU A 205 3.99 9.16 21.53
N GLU A 206 5.09 8.70 22.13
CA GLU A 206 5.26 8.78 23.58
C GLU A 206 5.08 10.21 24.09
N ARG A 207 4.48 10.31 25.29
CA ARG A 207 4.23 11.58 25.99
C ARG A 207 3.35 12.55 25.19
N PHE A 208 2.52 12.06 24.28
CA PHE A 208 1.44 12.87 23.73
C PHE A 208 0.52 13.31 24.89
N PRO A 209 0.23 14.61 25.03
CA PRO A 209 -0.66 15.09 26.08
C PRO A 209 -2.07 14.54 25.88
N GLU A 210 -2.85 14.45 26.96
CA GLU A 210 -4.25 13.99 26.89
C GLU A 210 -4.42 12.52 26.43
N ALA A 211 -3.39 11.69 26.51
CA ALA A 211 -3.47 10.27 26.20
C ALA A 211 -2.79 9.39 27.26
N GLU A 212 -3.37 8.22 27.48
CA GLU A 212 -2.80 7.14 28.28
C GLU A 212 -1.83 6.33 27.43
N LYS A 213 -0.76 5.83 28.05
CA LYS A 213 0.18 4.93 27.38
C LYS A 213 -0.41 3.52 27.36
N ILE A 214 -0.39 2.89 26.19
CA ILE A 214 -0.75 1.48 26.00
C ILE A 214 0.33 0.76 25.19
N THR A 215 0.35 -0.57 25.20
CA THR A 215 1.24 -1.37 24.35
C THR A 215 0.68 -1.49 22.92
N ASN A 216 1.50 -2.04 22.01
CA ASN A 216 1.05 -2.30 20.64
C ASN A 216 0.03 -3.44 20.59
N GLU A 217 0.19 -4.43 21.47
CA GLU A 217 -0.70 -5.57 21.63
C GLU A 217 -2.05 -5.11 22.19
N GLU A 218 -2.04 -4.28 23.25
CA GLU A 218 -3.25 -3.69 23.83
C GLU A 218 -4.03 -2.89 22.79
N LEU A 219 -3.34 -2.13 21.92
CA LEU A 219 -3.97 -1.36 20.85
C LEU A 219 -4.74 -2.24 19.86
N LEU A 220 -4.14 -3.35 19.44
CA LEU A 220 -4.75 -4.28 18.48
C LEU A 220 -6.03 -4.93 19.04
N GLU A 221 -6.09 -5.12 20.37
CA GLU A 221 -7.18 -5.78 21.09
C GLU A 221 -8.31 -4.83 21.54
N LEU A 222 -8.20 -3.53 21.21
CA LEU A 222 -9.23 -2.53 21.54
C LEU A 222 -10.57 -2.81 20.84
N ASP A 223 -11.66 -2.52 21.53
CA ASP A 223 -13.01 -2.52 20.96
C ASP A 223 -13.23 -1.24 20.13
N VAL A 224 -12.85 -1.31 18.86
CA VAL A 224 -13.01 -0.22 17.90
C VAL A 224 -13.85 -0.63 16.70
N THR A 225 -14.46 0.32 16.00
CA THR A 225 -15.19 -0.03 14.76
C THR A 225 -14.23 -0.40 13.65
N VAL A 226 -13.16 0.38 13.46
CA VAL A 226 -12.14 0.13 12.42
C VAL A 226 -10.74 0.06 13.02
N LEU A 227 -10.02 -1.02 12.73
CA LEU A 227 -8.60 -1.16 13.03
C LEU A 227 -7.79 -0.97 11.74
N PHE A 228 -6.73 -0.17 11.78
CA PHE A 228 -5.78 -0.01 10.67
C PHE A 228 -4.39 -0.55 11.06
N PRO A 229 -4.08 -1.82 10.80
CA PRO A 229 -2.73 -2.37 10.91
C PRO A 229 -1.82 -1.78 9.83
N SER A 230 -0.81 -1.01 10.22
CA SER A 230 0.04 -0.23 9.31
C SER A 230 1.52 -0.15 9.73
N ALA A 231 1.98 -1.05 10.62
CA ALA A 231 3.39 -1.18 11.00
C ALA A 231 4.11 -2.33 10.26
N LEU A 232 4.20 -3.49 10.92
CA LEU A 232 5.00 -4.65 10.52
C LEU A 232 4.10 -5.80 10.06
N GLU A 233 4.72 -6.79 9.41
CA GLU A 233 4.12 -8.08 9.11
C GLU A 233 3.92 -8.93 10.39
N ASN A 234 2.99 -9.88 10.35
CA ASN A 234 2.73 -10.88 11.39
C ASN A 234 2.50 -10.29 12.80
N VAL A 235 1.81 -9.15 12.87
CA VAL A 235 1.43 -8.50 14.15
C VAL A 235 0.09 -9.02 14.69
N ILE A 236 -0.71 -9.65 13.84
CA ILE A 236 -1.94 -10.35 14.18
C ILE A 236 -1.69 -11.84 13.92
N THR A 237 -1.64 -12.62 15.00
CA THR A 237 -1.27 -14.04 14.99
C THR A 237 -2.32 -14.84 15.77
N THR A 238 -2.18 -16.17 15.80
CA THR A 238 -3.02 -17.04 16.64
C THR A 238 -3.00 -16.66 18.12
N GLU A 239 -1.92 -16.01 18.58
CA GLU A 239 -1.76 -15.58 19.96
C GLU A 239 -2.73 -14.45 20.36
N ASN A 240 -3.09 -13.55 19.43
CA ASN A 240 -3.93 -12.38 19.71
C ASN A 240 -5.23 -12.28 18.89
N ALA A 241 -5.39 -13.04 17.80
CA ALA A 241 -6.56 -12.94 16.92
C ALA A 241 -7.90 -13.18 17.64
N ASN A 242 -7.93 -14.03 18.66
CA ASN A 242 -9.11 -14.28 19.48
C ASN A 242 -9.53 -13.07 20.36
N ARG A 243 -8.63 -12.11 20.57
CA ARG A 243 -8.86 -10.93 21.40
C ARG A 243 -9.11 -9.66 20.57
N ILE A 244 -8.99 -9.73 19.26
CA ILE A 244 -9.32 -8.62 18.35
C ILE A 244 -10.83 -8.47 18.26
N LYS A 245 -11.33 -7.28 18.58
CA LYS A 245 -12.78 -6.99 18.72
C LYS A 245 -13.33 -6.09 17.62
N CYS A 246 -12.48 -5.63 16.71
CA CYS A 246 -12.89 -4.67 15.70
C CYS A 246 -13.94 -5.21 14.73
N LYS A 247 -14.74 -4.33 14.13
CA LYS A 247 -15.72 -4.75 13.10
C LYS A 247 -15.07 -4.88 11.73
N ILE A 248 -14.20 -3.93 11.38
CA ILE A 248 -13.43 -3.92 10.12
C ILE A 248 -11.95 -3.82 10.46
N SER A 249 -11.14 -4.71 9.89
CA SER A 249 -9.68 -4.61 9.92
C SER A 249 -9.18 -4.21 8.53
N CYS A 250 -8.68 -2.99 8.37
CA CYS A 250 -8.15 -2.47 7.11
C CYS A 250 -6.62 -2.55 7.09
N GLU A 251 -6.08 -3.59 6.46
CA GLU A 251 -4.65 -3.88 6.45
C GLU A 251 -3.88 -2.94 5.50
N LEU A 252 -3.18 -1.96 6.05
CA LEU A 252 -2.34 -1.05 5.28
C LEU A 252 -0.87 -1.50 5.20
N ALA A 253 -0.40 -2.27 6.18
CA ALA A 253 0.86 -3.00 6.10
C ALA A 253 0.73 -4.20 5.15
N ASN A 254 1.85 -4.75 4.68
CA ASN A 254 1.82 -6.02 3.94
C ASN A 254 1.88 -7.17 4.97
N GLY A 255 1.00 -8.16 4.82
CA GLY A 255 0.89 -9.35 5.66
C GLY A 255 0.84 -9.09 7.17
N PRO A 256 0.03 -8.15 7.69
CA PRO A 256 -0.04 -7.93 9.14
C PRO A 256 -0.68 -9.11 9.88
N SER A 257 -1.51 -9.92 9.21
CA SER A 257 -2.17 -11.10 9.77
C SER A 257 -1.57 -12.39 9.20
N THR A 258 -1.37 -13.41 10.04
CA THR A 258 -1.00 -14.75 9.56
C THR A 258 -2.21 -15.48 8.98
N PRO A 259 -2.02 -16.49 8.10
CA PRO A 259 -3.15 -17.27 7.55
C PRO A 259 -4.04 -17.89 8.63
N GLU A 260 -3.45 -18.41 9.71
CA GLU A 260 -4.20 -18.99 10.83
C GLU A 260 -4.97 -17.92 11.62
N ALA A 261 -4.44 -16.69 11.68
CA ALA A 261 -5.14 -15.57 12.30
C ALA A 261 -6.34 -15.11 11.45
N ASP A 262 -6.25 -15.13 10.13
CA ASP A 262 -7.38 -14.81 9.25
C ASP A 262 -8.58 -15.76 9.50
N GLU A 263 -8.33 -17.05 9.69
CA GLU A 263 -9.39 -18.03 10.02
C GLU A 263 -10.10 -17.67 11.32
N ILE A 264 -9.33 -17.33 12.37
CA ILE A 264 -9.86 -16.92 13.68
C ILE A 264 -10.65 -15.62 13.55
N LEU A 265 -10.11 -14.61 12.85
CA LEU A 265 -10.77 -13.33 12.62
C LEU A 265 -12.10 -13.52 11.88
N HIS A 266 -12.12 -14.38 10.86
CA HIS A 266 -13.32 -14.69 10.10
C HIS A 266 -14.39 -15.36 10.98
N GLN A 267 -14.02 -16.35 11.79
CA GLN A 267 -14.92 -17.00 12.75
C GLN A 267 -15.46 -16.02 13.80
N ASN A 268 -14.66 -15.02 14.19
CA ASN A 268 -15.04 -13.97 15.13
C ASN A 268 -15.84 -12.82 14.48
N ASN A 269 -16.22 -12.95 13.20
CA ASN A 269 -16.96 -11.94 12.43
C ASN A 269 -16.21 -10.59 12.31
N VAL A 270 -14.87 -10.61 12.32
CA VAL A 270 -14.05 -9.45 11.95
C VAL A 270 -13.97 -9.41 10.43
N PHE A 271 -14.42 -8.31 9.83
CA PHE A 271 -14.37 -8.13 8.38
C PHE A 271 -12.99 -7.61 7.95
N VAL A 272 -12.11 -8.54 7.55
CA VAL A 272 -10.75 -8.22 7.12
C VAL A 272 -10.76 -7.71 5.68
N LEU A 273 -10.18 -6.53 5.45
CA LEU A 273 -9.85 -6.01 4.13
C LEU A 273 -8.39 -6.37 3.85
N PRO A 274 -8.12 -7.33 2.95
CA PRO A 274 -6.80 -7.88 2.78
C PRO A 274 -5.83 -6.83 2.24
N ASP A 275 -4.61 -6.86 2.76
CA ASP A 275 -3.53 -5.93 2.45
C ASP A 275 -3.37 -5.60 0.95
N PHE A 276 -3.26 -6.60 0.08
CA PHE A 276 -3.00 -6.36 -1.34
C PHE A 276 -4.19 -5.74 -2.09
N LEU A 277 -5.37 -5.68 -1.47
CA LEU A 277 -6.49 -4.84 -1.89
C LEU A 277 -6.45 -3.48 -1.17
N ALA A 278 -6.42 -3.47 0.16
CA ALA A 278 -6.55 -2.26 0.97
C ALA A 278 -5.41 -1.26 0.72
N ASN A 279 -4.17 -1.73 0.64
CA ASN A 279 -3.00 -0.89 0.44
C ASN A 279 -2.64 -0.67 -1.06
N ALA A 280 -3.48 -1.13 -1.99
CA ALA A 280 -3.22 -1.05 -3.43
C ALA A 280 -3.28 0.38 -4.00
N GLY A 281 -3.76 1.36 -3.23
CA GLY A 281 -3.86 2.73 -3.73
C GLY A 281 -2.51 3.30 -4.20
N GLY A 282 -1.40 2.94 -3.56
CA GLY A 282 -0.06 3.32 -4.00
C GLY A 282 0.32 2.79 -5.40
N VAL A 283 -0.01 1.53 -5.71
CA VAL A 283 0.22 0.99 -7.07
C VAL A 283 -0.74 1.60 -8.09
N THR A 284 -1.96 1.92 -7.67
CA THR A 284 -2.96 2.58 -8.53
C THR A 284 -2.52 3.97 -8.95
N VAL A 285 -2.06 4.82 -8.02
CA VAL A 285 -1.51 6.15 -8.37
C VAL A 285 -0.19 6.02 -9.14
N SER A 286 0.61 4.99 -8.85
CA SER A 286 1.80 4.69 -9.67
C SER A 286 1.44 4.31 -11.11
N TYR A 287 0.31 3.64 -11.33
CA TYR A 287 -0.22 3.37 -12.67
C TYR A 287 -0.75 4.65 -13.32
N PHE A 288 -1.45 5.51 -12.57
CA PHE A 288 -1.86 6.83 -13.09
C PHE A 288 -0.66 7.66 -13.54
N GLU A 289 0.44 7.64 -12.80
CA GLU A 289 1.70 8.26 -13.22
C GLU A 289 2.18 7.70 -14.56
N GLN A 290 2.15 6.38 -14.75
CA GLN A 290 2.52 5.75 -16.02
C GLN A 290 1.59 6.18 -17.17
N VAL A 291 0.28 6.27 -16.91
CA VAL A 291 -0.73 6.73 -17.86
C VAL A 291 -0.46 8.18 -18.27
N GLN A 292 -0.33 9.10 -17.31
CA GLN A 292 -0.03 10.52 -17.56
C GLN A 292 1.27 10.69 -18.37
N ASN A 293 2.31 9.91 -18.06
CA ASN A 293 3.58 9.94 -18.79
C ASN A 293 3.51 9.34 -20.20
N ALA A 294 2.49 8.54 -20.53
CA ALA A 294 2.34 7.98 -21.88
C ALA A 294 1.89 9.03 -22.91
N TYR A 295 1.24 10.10 -22.46
CA TYR A 295 0.77 11.19 -23.33
C TYR A 295 1.15 12.59 -22.83
N ASN A 296 2.04 12.67 -21.82
CA ASN A 296 2.60 13.90 -21.24
C ASN A 296 1.55 14.94 -20.81
N PHE A 297 0.45 14.48 -20.22
CA PHE A 297 -0.55 15.39 -19.64
C PHE A 297 -0.94 14.89 -18.25
N TYR A 298 -0.78 15.80 -17.30
CA TYR A 298 -0.82 15.52 -15.87
C TYR A 298 -2.13 16.02 -15.26
N TRP A 299 -2.69 15.21 -14.38
CA TRP A 299 -3.98 15.47 -13.77
C TRP A 299 -3.82 16.31 -12.50
N PRO A 300 -4.78 17.21 -12.22
CA PRO A 300 -4.84 17.85 -10.92
C PRO A 300 -5.11 16.81 -9.82
N LEU A 301 -4.73 17.14 -8.59
CA LEU A 301 -4.87 16.28 -7.41
C LEU A 301 -6.31 15.73 -7.23
N THR A 302 -7.32 16.56 -7.51
CA THR A 302 -8.74 16.18 -7.40
C THR A 302 -9.09 15.04 -8.35
N GLU A 303 -8.65 15.12 -9.61
CA GLU A 303 -8.89 14.08 -10.61
C GLU A 303 -8.15 12.78 -10.25
N VAL A 304 -6.93 12.87 -9.70
CA VAL A 304 -6.21 11.68 -9.19
C VAL A 304 -7.02 11.01 -8.08
N HIS A 305 -7.56 11.78 -7.13
CA HIS A 305 -8.36 11.25 -6.03
C HIS A 305 -9.68 10.62 -6.50
N GLU A 306 -10.40 11.26 -7.42
CA GLU A 306 -11.64 10.72 -8.00
C GLU A 306 -11.38 9.39 -8.71
N ARG A 307 -10.38 9.34 -9.60
CA ARG A 307 -10.00 8.12 -10.30
C ARG A 307 -9.53 7.02 -9.36
N LEU A 308 -8.81 7.38 -8.29
CA LEU A 308 -8.39 6.44 -7.26
C LEU A 308 -9.60 5.84 -6.56
N ASN A 309 -10.55 6.66 -6.12
CA ASN A 309 -11.79 6.20 -5.49
C ASN A 309 -12.54 5.20 -6.39
N GLU A 310 -12.79 5.59 -7.65
CA GLU A 310 -13.47 4.70 -8.60
C GLU A 310 -12.77 3.36 -8.81
N LYS A 311 -11.43 3.33 -8.84
CA LYS A 311 -10.68 2.08 -9.01
C LYS A 311 -10.72 1.23 -7.76
N MET A 312 -10.53 1.81 -6.58
CA MET A 312 -10.55 1.09 -5.31
C MET A 312 -11.95 0.57 -4.98
N SER A 313 -13.01 1.34 -5.19
CA SER A 313 -14.40 0.90 -4.96
C SER A 313 -14.80 -0.24 -5.91
N ARG A 314 -14.44 -0.16 -7.19
CA ARG A 314 -14.67 -1.27 -8.14
C ARG A 314 -13.91 -2.53 -7.75
N ALA A 315 -12.66 -2.39 -7.31
CA ALA A 315 -11.86 -3.50 -6.83
C ALA A 315 -12.51 -4.17 -5.62
N PHE A 316 -12.93 -3.37 -4.62
CA PHE A 316 -13.67 -3.86 -3.46
C PHE A 316 -14.92 -4.64 -3.88
N HIS A 317 -15.78 -4.07 -4.71
CA HIS A 317 -17.00 -4.76 -5.13
C HIS A 317 -16.71 -6.05 -5.88
N GLY A 318 -15.68 -6.09 -6.74
CA GLY A 318 -15.27 -7.34 -7.40
C GLY A 318 -14.88 -8.44 -6.43
N VAL A 319 -14.12 -8.10 -5.39
CA VAL A 319 -13.74 -9.03 -4.31
C VAL A 319 -14.93 -9.39 -3.45
N TYR A 320 -15.78 -8.43 -3.07
CA TYR A 320 -16.95 -8.67 -2.23
C TYR A 320 -17.98 -9.60 -2.91
N GLN A 321 -18.19 -9.45 -4.22
CA GLN A 321 -19.03 -10.38 -4.98
C GLN A 321 -18.45 -11.80 -5.01
N MET A 322 -17.13 -11.94 -5.12
CA MET A 322 -16.46 -13.24 -5.01
C MET A 322 -16.62 -13.84 -3.60
N TYR A 323 -16.44 -13.02 -2.57
CA TYR A 323 -16.66 -13.39 -1.16
C TYR A 323 -18.06 -13.96 -0.94
N LEU A 324 -19.11 -13.27 -1.41
CA LEU A 324 -20.50 -13.72 -1.28
C LEU A 324 -20.78 -15.01 -2.08
N ARG A 325 -20.21 -15.13 -3.28
CA ARG A 325 -20.47 -16.25 -4.19
C ARG A 325 -19.80 -17.54 -3.72
N GLU A 326 -18.53 -17.47 -3.36
CA GLU A 326 -17.72 -18.64 -3.00
C GLU A 326 -17.80 -18.97 -1.51
N LYS A 327 -18.35 -18.06 -0.68
CA LYS A 327 -18.52 -18.22 0.77
C LYS A 327 -17.19 -18.52 1.49
N VAL A 328 -16.16 -17.79 1.08
CA VAL A 328 -14.81 -17.81 1.64
C VAL A 328 -14.53 -16.50 2.38
N ASP A 329 -13.39 -16.37 3.07
CA ASP A 329 -12.98 -15.07 3.62
C ASP A 329 -12.58 -14.07 2.52
N MET A 330 -12.50 -12.79 2.87
CA MET A 330 -12.20 -11.70 1.92
C MET A 330 -10.79 -11.82 1.30
N ARG A 331 -9.80 -12.37 2.00
CA ARG A 331 -8.44 -12.57 1.45
C ARG A 331 -8.46 -13.67 0.40
N GLN A 332 -9.07 -14.81 0.70
CA GLN A 332 -9.29 -15.89 -0.26
C GLN A 332 -10.07 -15.39 -1.48
N ALA A 333 -11.16 -14.64 -1.28
CA ALA A 333 -11.91 -14.02 -2.36
C ALA A 333 -11.04 -13.10 -3.24
N ALA A 334 -10.19 -12.29 -2.62
CA ALA A 334 -9.28 -11.40 -3.35
C ALA A 334 -8.27 -12.20 -4.20
N TYR A 335 -7.75 -13.32 -3.69
CA TYR A 335 -6.90 -14.21 -4.47
C TYR A 335 -7.63 -14.85 -5.63
N LEU A 336 -8.86 -15.35 -5.41
CA LEU A 336 -9.66 -15.96 -6.47
C LEU A 336 -9.92 -14.96 -7.61
N VAL A 337 -10.23 -13.71 -7.29
CA VAL A 337 -10.38 -12.63 -8.30
C VAL A 337 -9.08 -12.42 -9.07
N SER A 338 -7.95 -12.29 -8.37
CA SER A 338 -6.65 -12.04 -8.99
C SER A 338 -6.19 -13.18 -9.89
N VAL A 339 -6.28 -14.42 -9.40
CA VAL A 339 -5.90 -15.62 -10.16
C VAL A 339 -6.82 -15.80 -11.36
N ALA A 340 -8.13 -15.63 -11.20
CA ALA A 340 -9.09 -15.74 -12.30
C ALA A 340 -8.76 -14.78 -13.45
N ARG A 341 -8.51 -13.49 -13.14
CA ARG A 341 -8.16 -12.48 -14.15
C ARG A 341 -6.85 -12.78 -14.87
N VAL A 342 -5.85 -13.29 -14.16
CA VAL A 342 -4.56 -13.67 -14.78
C VAL A 342 -4.72 -14.93 -15.63
N ALA A 343 -5.41 -15.95 -15.12
CA ALA A 343 -5.66 -17.19 -15.82
C ALA A 343 -6.49 -16.98 -17.09
N GLU A 344 -7.52 -16.14 -17.03
CA GLU A 344 -8.33 -15.74 -18.20
C GLU A 344 -7.46 -15.10 -19.28
N ALA A 345 -6.59 -14.14 -18.91
CA ALA A 345 -5.67 -13.53 -19.85
C ALA A 345 -4.65 -14.53 -20.44
N CYS A 346 -4.17 -15.49 -19.66
CA CYS A 346 -3.30 -16.57 -20.16
C CYS A 346 -4.03 -17.46 -21.17
N LYS A 347 -5.27 -17.88 -20.86
CA LYS A 347 -6.11 -18.71 -21.74
C LYS A 347 -6.43 -18.00 -23.06
N LEU A 348 -6.88 -16.74 -22.99
CA LEU A 348 -7.18 -15.94 -24.19
C LEU A 348 -5.94 -15.68 -25.07
N ARG A 349 -4.74 -15.69 -24.49
CA ARG A 349 -3.47 -15.59 -25.21
C ARG A 349 -2.93 -16.94 -25.71
N GLY A 350 -3.57 -18.07 -25.36
CA GLY A 350 -3.12 -19.41 -25.74
C GLY A 350 -1.86 -19.89 -25.02
N TRP A 351 -1.59 -19.39 -23.80
CA TRP A 351 -0.43 -19.83 -23.00
C TRP A 351 -0.70 -21.12 -22.22
N VAL A 352 -1.97 -21.37 -21.89
CA VAL A 352 -2.48 -22.53 -21.13
C VAL A 352 -3.79 -23.01 -21.69
#